data_AF-A0A2G7FKE8-F1
#
_entry.id   AF-A0A2G7FKE8-F1
#
_cell.length_a   1.000
_cell.length_b   1.000
_cell.length_c   1.000
_cell.angle_alpha   90.00
_cell.angle_beta   90.00
_cell.angle_gamma   90.00
#
_symmetry.space_group_name_H-M   'P 1'
#
loop_
_entity.id
_entity.type
_entity.pdbx_description
1 polymer ?
#
loop_
_entity_poly.entity_id
_entity_poly.type
_entity_poly.pdbx_seq_one_letter_code
_entity_poly.pdbx_strand_id
1 'polypeptide(L)'
;MRKVLIVEAKRFPDNAVDGWHSQYDWGGVETQLSQNMNRARCQFGNVQTMYGTVTVGDMVRFYYKSMNTPVGILRPFTLPAGGNTVTLSVHTNRNEIHDILIAIEREISTYQNRY
;
A
#
# COMPACT_ATOMS: atom_id res chain seq x y z
N MET A 1 12.09 -2.46 -17.43
CA MET A 1 11.62 -2.81 -16.07
C MET A 1 10.25 -2.16 -15.88
N ARG A 2 9.24 -2.90 -15.39
CA ARG A 2 7.90 -2.34 -15.12
C ARG A 2 7.74 -2.11 -13.62
N LYS A 3 7.07 -1.02 -13.25
CA LYS A 3 6.65 -0.71 -11.88
C LYS A 3 5.15 -0.43 -11.93
N VAL A 4 4.42 -0.86 -10.91
CA VAL A 4 2.96 -0.80 -10.86
C VAL A 4 2.55 -0.22 -9.51
N LEU A 5 1.59 0.70 -9.53
CA LEU A 5 0.85 1.15 -8.35
C LEU A 5 -0.56 0.57 -8.42
N ILE A 6 -1.01 -0.07 -7.34
CA ILE A 6 -2.37 -0.60 -7.20
C ILE A 6 -3.04 0.12 -6.03
N VAL A 7 -4.29 0.53 -6.23
CA VAL A 7 -5.11 1.15 -5.19
C VAL A 7 -6.30 0.24 -4.91
N GLU A 8 -6.45 -0.16 -3.66
CA GLU A 8 -7.62 -0.87 -3.13
C GLU A 8 -8.40 0.12 -2.24
N ALA A 9 -9.65 0.40 -2.60
CA ALA A 9 -10.48 1.35 -1.87
C ALA A 9 -11.77 0.69 -1.38
N LYS A 10 -12.06 0.85 -0.09
CA LYS A 10 -13.28 0.38 0.57
C LYS A 10 -14.03 1.56 1.19
N ARG A 11 -15.36 1.42 1.25
CA ARG A 11 -16.21 2.37 1.98
C ARG A 11 -15.92 2.29 3.48
N PHE A 12 -16.37 3.30 4.23
CA PHE A 12 -16.45 3.22 5.68
C PHE A 12 -17.20 1.96 6.11
N PRO A 13 -16.79 1.30 7.21
CA PRO A 13 -17.60 0.25 7.81
C PRO A 13 -18.96 0.80 8.22
N ASP A 14 -19.97 -0.06 8.17
CA ASP A 14 -21.29 0.27 8.70
C ASP A 14 -21.17 0.52 10.21
N ASN A 15 -21.77 1.62 10.69
CA ASN A 15 -21.68 2.07 12.09
C ASN A 15 -20.25 2.36 12.59
N ALA A 16 -19.40 2.94 11.74
CA ALA A 16 -18.08 3.41 12.14
C ALA A 16 -18.17 4.37 13.34
N VAL A 17 -17.68 3.93 14.50
CA VAL A 17 -17.48 4.74 15.71
C VAL A 17 -16.06 5.28 15.77
N ASP A 18 -15.80 6.25 16.64
CA ASP A 18 -14.44 6.74 16.86
C ASP A 18 -13.49 5.59 17.21
N GLY A 19 -12.35 5.52 16.51
CA GLY A 19 -11.37 4.44 16.69
C GLY A 19 -11.70 3.14 15.95
N TRP A 20 -12.75 3.07 15.11
CA TRP A 20 -13.14 1.88 14.33
C TRP A 20 -11.98 1.22 13.59
N HIS A 21 -11.04 2.03 13.12
CA HIS A 21 -9.86 1.60 12.36
C HIS A 21 -8.95 0.65 13.16
N SER A 22 -9.00 0.67 14.50
CA SER A 22 -8.25 -0.26 15.35
C SER A 22 -8.84 -1.67 15.40
N GLN A 23 -10.14 -1.81 15.12
CA GLN A 23 -10.89 -3.06 15.16
C GLN A 23 -11.21 -3.60 13.75
N TYR A 24 -11.00 -2.79 12.72
CA TYR A 24 -11.21 -3.18 11.34
C TYR A 24 -10.29 -4.33 10.92
N ASP A 25 -10.84 -5.31 10.19
CA ASP A 25 -10.06 -6.40 9.61
C ASP A 25 -9.25 -5.91 8.41
N TRP A 26 -8.09 -5.33 8.71
CA TRP A 26 -7.12 -4.93 7.70
C TRP A 26 -6.50 -6.14 6.98
N GLY A 27 -6.43 -7.31 7.62
CA GLY A 27 -5.84 -8.51 7.05
C GLY A 27 -6.58 -9.00 5.81
N GLY A 28 -7.91 -8.89 5.80
CA GLY A 28 -8.74 -9.16 4.63
C GLY A 28 -8.40 -8.26 3.44
N VAL A 29 -8.28 -6.96 3.66
CA VAL A 29 -7.99 -5.99 2.58
C VAL A 29 -6.53 -6.09 2.11
N GLU A 30 -5.59 -6.34 3.02
CA GLU A 30 -4.18 -6.62 2.71
C GLU A 30 -4.04 -7.89 1.85
N THR A 31 -4.79 -8.95 2.17
CA THR A 31 -4.83 -10.18 1.37
C THR A 31 -5.34 -9.89 -0.04
N GLN A 32 -6.41 -9.11 -0.17
CA GLN A 32 -6.95 -8.72 -1.47
C GLN A 32 -5.96 -7.89 -2.30
N LEU A 33 -5.31 -6.90 -1.69
CA LEU A 33 -4.26 -6.11 -2.35
C LEU A 33 -3.10 -7.01 -2.81
N SER A 34 -2.64 -7.93 -1.96
CA SER A 34 -1.57 -8.88 -2.28
C SER A 34 -1.94 -9.78 -3.46
N GLN A 35 -3.18 -10.26 -3.53
CA GLN A 35 -3.68 -11.04 -4.67
C GLN A 35 -3.73 -10.22 -5.96
N ASN A 36 -4.22 -8.98 -5.90
CA ASN A 36 -4.27 -8.07 -7.05
C ASN A 36 -2.86 -7.75 -7.58
N MET A 37 -1.90 -7.53 -6.68
CA MET A 37 -0.49 -7.38 -7.01
C MET A 37 0.08 -8.62 -7.71
N ASN A 38 -0.20 -9.82 -7.21
CA ASN A 38 0.28 -11.05 -7.84
C ASN A 38 -0.34 -11.22 -9.24
N ARG A 39 -1.64 -10.93 -9.41
CA ARG A 39 -2.31 -10.94 -10.72
C ARG A 39 -1.68 -9.96 -11.69
N ALA A 40 -1.41 -8.73 -11.25
CA ALA A 40 -0.71 -7.74 -12.07
C ALA A 40 0.68 -8.23 -12.49
N ARG A 41 1.44 -8.85 -11.57
CA ARG A 41 2.74 -9.44 -11.90
C ARG A 41 2.62 -10.57 -12.93
N CYS A 42 1.63 -11.45 -12.82
CA CYS A 42 1.37 -12.50 -13.81
C CYS A 42 0.99 -11.92 -15.18
N GLN A 43 0.18 -10.86 -15.21
CA GLN A 43 -0.27 -10.23 -16.46
C GLN A 43 0.86 -9.44 -17.15
N PHE A 44 1.61 -8.66 -16.38
CA PHE A 44 2.61 -7.76 -16.95
C PHE A 44 4.01 -8.38 -17.05
N GLY A 45 4.32 -9.46 -16.33
CA GLY A 45 5.68 -10.03 -16.25
C GLY A 45 6.71 -9.01 -15.77
N ASN A 46 7.95 -9.41 -15.46
CA ASN A 46 9.10 -8.53 -15.16
C ASN A 46 8.80 -7.24 -14.33
N VAL A 47 7.87 -7.31 -13.38
CA VAL A 47 7.55 -6.22 -12.45
C VAL A 47 8.45 -6.38 -11.23
N GLN A 48 9.46 -5.51 -11.12
CA GLN A 48 10.44 -5.62 -10.03
C GLN A 48 9.82 -5.24 -8.69
N THR A 49 9.36 -4.00 -8.56
CA THR A 49 8.73 -3.51 -7.33
C THR A 49 7.34 -2.98 -7.66
N MET A 50 6.37 -3.42 -6.85
CA MET A 50 4.98 -2.98 -6.90
C MET A 50 4.69 -2.18 -5.65
N TYR A 51 3.89 -1.13 -5.79
CA TYR A 51 3.43 -0.28 -4.71
C TYR A 51 1.91 -0.45 -4.57
N GLY A 52 1.43 -0.39 -3.34
CA GLY A 52 0.04 -0.61 -2.99
C GLY A 52 -0.45 0.43 -2.02
N THR A 53 -1.65 0.92 -2.26
CA THR A 53 -2.35 1.79 -1.33
C THR A 53 -3.67 1.14 -0.98
N VAL A 54 -3.94 0.97 0.31
CA VAL A 54 -5.25 0.57 0.82
C VAL A 54 -5.89 1.79 1.43
N THR A 55 -7.11 2.11 1.00
CA THR A 55 -7.96 3.12 1.65
C THR A 55 -9.24 2.46 2.14
N VAL A 56 -9.62 2.74 3.39
CA VAL A 56 -10.90 2.32 3.97
C VAL A 56 -11.50 3.54 4.65
N GLY A 57 -12.59 4.07 4.10
CA GLY A 57 -13.12 5.35 4.55
C GLY A 57 -12.10 6.47 4.40
N ASP A 58 -11.73 7.11 5.51
CA ASP A 58 -10.72 8.17 5.60
C ASP A 58 -9.31 7.67 5.98
N MET A 59 -9.15 6.37 6.21
CA MET A 59 -7.90 5.78 6.65
C MET A 59 -7.13 5.18 5.47
N VAL A 60 -5.81 5.37 5.46
CA VAL A 60 -4.92 4.88 4.41
C VAL A 60 -3.72 4.13 4.98
N ARG A 61 -3.30 3.08 4.25
CA ARG A 61 -2.06 2.33 4.47
C ARG A 61 -1.31 2.15 3.16
N PHE A 62 0.01 2.14 3.23
CA PHE A 62 0.89 1.99 2.07
C PHE A 62 1.75 0.75 2.19
N TYR A 63 1.95 0.08 1.07
CA TYR A 63 2.70 -1.17 0.98
C TYR A 63 3.57 -1.19 -0.26
N TYR A 64 4.58 -2.05 -0.23
CA TYR A 64 5.32 -2.43 -1.41
C TYR A 64 5.59 -3.94 -1.43
N LYS A 65 5.88 -4.44 -2.63
CA LYS A 65 6.23 -5.84 -2.88
C LYS A 65 7.31 -5.93 -3.95
N SER A 66 8.51 -6.32 -3.54
CA SER A 66 9.61 -6.60 -4.45
C SER A 66 9.46 -7.98 -5.11
N MET A 67 10.27 -8.26 -6.13
CA MET A 67 10.23 -9.52 -6.89
C MET A 67 10.45 -10.74 -5.99
N ASN A 68 11.36 -10.62 -5.02
CA ASN A 68 11.77 -11.69 -4.12
C ASN A 68 10.87 -11.82 -2.88
N THR A 69 9.87 -10.93 -2.74
CA THR A 69 8.93 -11.02 -1.61
C THR A 69 7.99 -12.22 -1.83
N PRO A 70 7.86 -13.14 -0.85
CA PRO A 70 7.00 -14.30 -0.96
C PRO A 70 5.55 -13.96 -1.34
N VAL A 71 4.87 -14.92 -1.96
CA VAL A 71 3.44 -14.83 -2.23
C VAL A 71 2.70 -14.61 -0.91
N GLY A 72 1.74 -13.68 -0.89
CA GLY A 72 1.00 -13.32 0.32
C GLY A 72 1.63 -12.21 1.18
N ILE A 73 2.95 -12.01 1.15
CA ILE A 73 3.59 -10.99 2.00
C ILE A 73 3.55 -9.61 1.35
N LEU A 74 3.04 -8.63 2.09
CA LEU A 74 3.17 -7.20 1.82
C LEU A 74 4.12 -6.59 2.85
N ARG A 75 5.00 -5.68 2.40
CA ARG A 75 5.86 -4.91 3.29
C ARG A 75 5.27 -3.52 3.47
N PRO A 76 5.18 -2.99 4.70
CA PRO A 76 4.74 -1.62 4.91
C PRO A 76 5.66 -0.63 4.21
N PHE A 77 5.08 0.36 3.53
CA PHE A 77 5.82 1.48 2.96
C PHE A 77 5.64 2.70 3.87
N THR A 78 6.64 2.92 4.72
CA THR A 78 6.72 4.06 5.64
C THR A 78 7.92 4.93 5.31
N LEU A 79 8.04 6.11 5.93
CA LEU A 79 9.23 6.94 5.87
C LEU A 79 9.87 7.00 7.28
N PRO A 80 11.04 6.37 7.52
CA PRO A 80 11.85 5.56 6.61
C PRO A 80 11.24 4.18 6.32
N ALA A 81 11.58 3.60 5.17
CA ALA A 81 10.98 2.37 4.66
C ALA A 81 11.35 1.12 5.49
N GLY A 82 10.38 0.20 5.62
CA GLY A 82 10.54 -1.02 6.42
C GLY A 82 10.13 -0.89 7.89
N GLY A 83 9.41 0.18 8.25
CA GLY A 83 8.80 0.34 9.57
C GLY A 83 7.55 -0.52 9.77
N ASN A 84 6.86 -0.28 10.89
CA ASN A 84 5.57 -0.91 11.18
C ASN A 84 4.48 -0.37 10.24
N THR A 85 3.44 -1.16 9.97
CA THR A 85 2.26 -0.66 9.24
C THR A 85 1.64 0.52 10.01
N VAL A 86 1.67 1.70 9.41
CA VAL A 86 1.03 2.90 9.96
C VAL A 86 -0.30 3.12 9.24
N THR A 87 -1.36 3.28 10.03
CA THR A 87 -2.66 3.73 9.52
C THR A 87 -2.70 5.24 9.65
N LEU A 88 -2.86 5.93 8.52
CA LEU A 88 -2.88 7.39 8.45
C LEU A 88 -4.30 7.86 8.12
N SER A 89 -4.76 8.96 8.72
CA SER A 89 -6.03 9.57 8.29
C SER A 89 -5.76 10.66 7.26
N VAL A 90 -6.59 10.72 6.21
CA VAL A 90 -6.53 11.77 5.18
C VAL A 90 -6.80 13.16 5.75
N HIS A 91 -7.45 13.25 6.91
CA HIS A 91 -7.79 14.51 7.56
C HIS A 91 -6.63 15.07 8.38
N THR A 92 -5.89 14.22 9.10
CA THR A 92 -4.81 14.64 10.03
C THR A 92 -3.42 14.52 9.42
N ASN A 93 -3.17 13.49 8.61
CA ASN A 93 -1.84 13.12 8.11
C ASN A 93 -1.62 13.51 6.65
N ARG A 94 -2.29 14.56 6.15
CA ARG A 94 -2.26 14.95 4.73
C ARG A 94 -0.84 15.14 4.18
N ASN A 95 0.04 15.80 4.94
CA ASN A 95 1.42 16.05 4.51
C ASN A 95 2.23 14.76 4.42
N GLU A 96 2.11 13.88 5.42
CA GLU A 96 2.80 12.58 5.43
C GLU A 96 2.33 11.67 4.30
N ILE A 97 1.01 11.64 4.04
CA ILE A 97 0.43 10.93 2.90
C ILE A 97 0.99 11.48 1.58
N HIS A 98 1.07 12.80 1.45
CA HIS A 98 1.62 13.45 0.26
C HIS A 98 3.10 13.11 0.06
N ASP A 99 3.92 13.15 1.11
CA ASP A 99 5.34 12.82 1.05
C ASP A 99 5.58 11.35 0.69
N ILE A 100 4.75 10.44 1.21
CA ILE A 100 4.78 9.01 0.83
C ILE A 100 4.45 8.83 -0.65
N LEU A 101 3.42 9.52 -1.15
CA LEU A 101 3.05 9.45 -2.57
C LEU A 101 4.15 10.00 -3.47
N ILE A 102 4.80 11.11 -3.10
CA ILE A 102 5.98 11.64 -3.81
C ILE A 102 7.13 10.64 -3.77
N ALA A 103 7.38 9.97 -2.64
CA ALA A 103 8.43 8.96 -2.54
C ALA A 103 8.15 7.77 -3.47
N ILE A 104 6.91 7.28 -3.51
CA ILE A 104 6.49 6.21 -4.43
C ILE A 104 6.65 6.66 -5.89
N GLU A 105 6.23 7.88 -6.24
CA GLU A 105 6.39 8.45 -7.58
C GLU A 105 7.88 8.53 -7.99
N ARG A 106 8.74 9.02 -7.09
CA ARG A 106 10.18 9.08 -7.32
C ARG A 106 10.78 7.70 -7.53
N GLU A 107 10.39 6.71 -6.74
CA GLU A 107 10.84 5.34 -6.95
C GLU A 107 10.34 4.81 -8.31
N ILE A 108 9.07 5.03 -8.66
CA ILE A 108 8.51 4.59 -9.95
C ILE A 108 9.26 5.21 -11.12
N SER A 109 9.57 6.51 -11.06
CA SER A 109 10.19 7.28 -12.14
C SER A 109 11.70 7.07 -12.29
N THR A 110 12.44 6.86 -11.19
CA THR A 110 13.90 6.88 -11.23
C THR A 110 14.56 5.58 -11.70
N TYR A 111 13.81 4.51 -12.00
CA TYR A 111 14.32 3.15 -12.27
C TYR A 111 15.26 2.57 -11.19
N GLN A 112 15.60 3.34 -10.16
CA GLN A 112 16.34 2.88 -8.99
C GLN A 112 15.42 1.93 -8.23
N ASN A 113 15.90 0.72 -7.97
CA ASN A 113 15.15 -0.28 -7.23
C ASN A 113 15.76 -0.37 -5.84
N ARG A 114 15.54 0.66 -5.02
CA ARG A 114 16.12 0.75 -3.67
C ARG A 114 15.49 -0.26 -2.69
N TYR A 115 14.40 -0.92 -3.10
CA TYR A 115 13.56 -1.81 -2.31
C TYR A 115 13.15 -3.10 -3.04
#